data_AF-A0A2J7QC26-F1
#
_entry.id   AF-A0A2J7QC26-F1
#
_cell.length_a   1.000
_cell.length_b   1.000
_cell.length_c   1.000
_cell.angle_alpha   90.00
_cell.angle_beta   90.00
_cell.angle_gamma   90.00
#
_symmetry.space_group_name_H-M   'P 1'
#
loop_
_entity.id
_entity.type
_entity.pdbx_description
1 polymer ?
#
loop_
_entity_poly.entity_id
_entity_poly.type
_entity_poly.pdbx_seq_one_letter_code
_entity_poly.pdbx_strand_id
1 'polypeptide(L)'
;MRERTVWETEKLISEACGPDRTRKMVEIFDELSDTLCKVADLAEFVRIAHPQAAHSQAAEDACVSISGIVERLNTHQELYCALRAIVDGGDKFPMSSLDQHVAQLFLFDFEQSGIHLPETERKRVVALNDSILQVGQRFIAGAVSPRAIPRDSLPQNLRQFFSVDGDQVLVTGLYADSPNAMVREAAYRIYLHPDKHQEYLLSEMLSSRHELAQLCGFPTFSHRALKASTAETPDTVNQFLDIMTQRLHKRAAVDFDVMKKLKAATNTGSTEEDLAPWDTPYYTHKVKRDWLQVGSTEFSPYFSLGTCMEGLNILTNSLYNISLISDELAPGEVWAPDVYKLAGIRTSSFF
;
A
#
# COMPACT_ATOMS: atom_id res chain seq x y z
N MET A 1 -14.53 -23.01 -10.44
CA MET A 1 -13.10 -22.66 -10.32
C MET A 1 -12.57 -23.01 -8.94
N ARG A 2 -13.13 -22.46 -7.86
CA ARG A 2 -12.78 -22.79 -6.46
C ARG A 2 -12.51 -24.27 -6.16
N GLU A 3 -13.47 -25.16 -6.40
CA GLU A 3 -13.32 -26.60 -6.06
C GLU A 3 -12.21 -27.29 -6.85
N ARG A 4 -12.03 -26.88 -8.10
CA ARG A 4 -10.92 -27.37 -8.93
C ARG A 4 -9.57 -26.90 -8.36
N THR A 5 -9.47 -25.62 -7.97
CA THR A 5 -8.26 -25.06 -7.34
C THR A 5 -7.89 -25.83 -6.08
N VAL A 6 -8.85 -26.10 -5.18
CA VAL A 6 -8.62 -26.90 -3.97
C VAL A 6 -8.04 -28.27 -4.33
N TRP A 7 -8.66 -28.97 -5.27
CA TRP A 7 -8.23 -30.30 -5.70
C TRP A 7 -6.82 -30.31 -6.33
N GLU A 8 -6.54 -29.37 -7.23
CA GLU A 8 -5.20 -29.25 -7.85
C GLU A 8 -4.14 -28.90 -6.81
N THR A 9 -4.45 -28.00 -5.86
CA THR A 9 -3.55 -27.67 -4.76
C THR A 9 -3.21 -28.91 -3.91
N GLU A 10 -4.19 -29.71 -3.52
CA GLU A 10 -3.95 -30.94 -2.74
C GLU A 10 -3.10 -31.97 -3.50
N LYS A 11 -3.31 -32.10 -4.81
CA LYS A 11 -2.51 -32.94 -5.69
C LYS A 11 -1.05 -32.47 -5.75
N LEU A 12 -0.82 -31.17 -5.89
CA LEU A 12 0.52 -30.59 -5.94
C LEU A 12 1.25 -30.70 -4.59
N ILE A 13 0.56 -30.51 -3.47
CA ILE A 13 1.12 -30.78 -2.13
C ILE A 13 1.55 -32.25 -2.03
N SER A 14 0.70 -33.17 -2.48
CA SER A 14 1.01 -34.60 -2.47
C SER A 14 2.22 -34.94 -3.34
N GLU A 15 2.37 -34.29 -4.50
CA GLU A 15 3.56 -34.42 -5.35
C GLU A 15 4.81 -33.87 -4.66
N ALA A 16 4.73 -32.69 -4.03
CA ALA A 16 5.85 -32.04 -3.36
C ALA A 16 6.38 -32.86 -2.16
N CYS A 17 5.46 -33.35 -1.31
CA CYS A 17 5.81 -34.12 -0.12
C CYS A 17 6.10 -35.61 -0.44
N GLY A 18 5.71 -36.09 -1.61
CA GLY A 18 5.82 -37.48 -2.00
C GLY A 18 7.23 -37.89 -2.48
N PRO A 19 7.63 -39.16 -2.31
CA PRO A 19 8.91 -39.66 -2.80
C PRO A 19 9.00 -39.67 -4.34
N ASP A 20 7.86 -39.86 -5.01
CA ASP A 20 7.76 -40.09 -6.45
C ASP A 20 7.64 -38.81 -7.30
N ARG A 21 7.99 -37.64 -6.73
CA ARG A 21 7.99 -36.34 -7.42
C ARG A 21 8.62 -36.41 -8.82
N THR A 22 7.97 -35.88 -9.85
CA THR A 22 8.47 -36.05 -11.24
C THR A 22 9.32 -34.91 -11.76
N ARG A 23 9.44 -33.81 -11.01
CA ARG A 23 10.05 -32.55 -11.47
C ARG A 23 10.63 -31.73 -10.31
N LYS A 24 11.25 -30.57 -10.58
CA LYS A 24 11.91 -29.76 -9.53
C LYS A 24 10.89 -29.24 -8.52
N MET A 25 11.34 -29.00 -7.28
CA MET A 25 10.45 -28.54 -6.22
C MET A 25 9.93 -27.14 -6.54
N VAL A 26 10.80 -26.28 -7.06
CA VAL A 26 10.45 -24.93 -7.49
C VAL A 26 9.38 -24.89 -8.56
N GLU A 27 9.32 -25.87 -9.46
CA GLU A 27 8.30 -25.94 -10.51
C GLU A 27 6.92 -26.31 -9.93
N ILE A 28 6.89 -27.12 -8.87
CA ILE A 28 5.64 -27.47 -8.16
C ILE A 28 5.15 -26.27 -7.35
N PHE A 29 6.05 -25.56 -6.68
CA PHE A 29 5.72 -24.35 -5.93
C PHE A 29 5.25 -23.21 -6.84
N ASP A 30 5.87 -23.05 -8.02
CA ASP A 30 5.41 -22.11 -9.04
C ASP A 30 4.00 -22.45 -9.52
N GLU A 31 3.71 -23.73 -9.81
CA GLU A 31 2.37 -24.16 -10.21
C GLU A 31 1.34 -24.06 -9.06
N LEU A 32 1.75 -24.30 -7.81
CA LEU A 32 0.91 -24.05 -6.63
C LEU A 32 0.49 -22.58 -6.56
N SER A 33 1.46 -21.68 -6.71
CA SER A 33 1.22 -20.23 -6.71
C SER A 33 0.31 -19.82 -7.87
N ASP A 34 0.63 -20.23 -9.11
CA ASP A 34 -0.15 -19.93 -10.31
C ASP A 34 -1.60 -20.45 -10.21
N THR A 35 -1.79 -21.67 -9.67
CA THR A 35 -3.11 -22.27 -9.45
C THR A 35 -3.99 -21.44 -8.52
N LEU A 36 -3.39 -20.83 -7.49
CA LEU A 36 -4.10 -19.97 -6.54
C LEU A 36 -4.30 -18.56 -7.11
N CYS A 37 -3.26 -17.95 -7.67
CA CYS A 37 -3.30 -16.59 -8.22
C CYS A 37 -4.30 -16.45 -9.36
N LYS A 38 -4.44 -17.46 -10.23
CA LYS A 38 -5.47 -17.47 -11.29
C LYS A 38 -6.89 -17.27 -10.79
N VAL A 39 -7.18 -17.67 -9.55
CA VAL A 39 -8.48 -17.44 -8.92
C VAL A 39 -8.45 -16.19 -8.04
N ALA A 40 -7.39 -16.01 -7.24
CA ALA A 40 -7.26 -14.87 -6.33
C ALA A 40 -7.29 -13.54 -7.08
N ASP A 41 -6.47 -13.39 -8.13
CA ASP A 41 -6.32 -12.14 -8.88
C ASP A 41 -7.62 -11.78 -9.62
N LEU A 42 -8.26 -12.78 -10.23
CA LEU A 42 -9.54 -12.60 -10.92
C LEU A 42 -10.65 -12.24 -9.93
N ALA A 43 -10.73 -12.95 -8.79
CA ALA A 43 -11.73 -12.68 -7.77
C ALA A 43 -11.53 -11.26 -7.19
N GLU A 44 -10.30 -10.89 -6.84
CA GLU A 44 -10.01 -9.57 -6.29
C GLU A 44 -10.35 -8.46 -7.29
N PHE A 45 -10.03 -8.67 -8.57
CA PHE A 45 -10.40 -7.74 -9.63
C PHE A 45 -11.92 -7.57 -9.75
N VAL A 46 -12.67 -8.68 -9.84
CA VAL A 46 -14.15 -8.65 -9.98
C VAL A 46 -14.80 -8.01 -8.74
N ARG A 47 -14.26 -8.29 -7.54
CA ARG A 47 -14.73 -7.73 -6.27
C ARG A 47 -14.67 -6.20 -6.25
N ILE A 48 -13.63 -5.61 -6.82
CA ILE A 48 -13.40 -4.16 -6.86
C ILE A 48 -14.08 -3.50 -8.08
N ALA A 49 -14.00 -4.12 -9.26
CA ALA A 49 -14.32 -3.47 -10.53
C ALA A 49 -15.74 -3.73 -11.06
N HIS A 50 -16.39 -4.82 -10.64
CA HIS A 50 -17.67 -5.22 -11.23
C HIS A 50 -18.83 -4.36 -10.71
N PRO A 51 -19.66 -3.75 -11.58
CA PRO A 51 -20.70 -2.80 -11.16
C PRO A 51 -21.89 -3.46 -10.44
N GLN A 52 -22.11 -4.76 -10.67
CA GLN A 52 -23.21 -5.50 -10.06
C GLN A 52 -22.78 -6.19 -8.76
N ALA A 53 -23.52 -5.91 -7.68
CA ALA A 53 -23.24 -6.41 -6.33
C ALA A 53 -23.22 -7.94 -6.21
N ALA A 54 -24.02 -8.66 -7.00
CA ALA A 54 -24.05 -10.12 -6.96
C ALA A 54 -22.70 -10.74 -7.38
N HIS A 55 -22.05 -10.16 -8.39
CA HIS A 55 -20.75 -10.63 -8.87
C HIS A 55 -19.62 -10.23 -7.91
N SER A 56 -19.62 -9.00 -7.40
CA SER A 56 -18.61 -8.57 -6.43
C SER A 56 -18.71 -9.35 -5.12
N GLN A 57 -19.92 -9.66 -4.64
CA GLN A 57 -20.11 -10.50 -3.45
C GLN A 57 -19.67 -11.96 -3.68
N ALA A 58 -19.99 -12.56 -4.83
CA ALA A 58 -19.51 -13.89 -5.16
C ALA A 58 -17.97 -13.95 -5.27
N ALA A 59 -17.36 -12.86 -5.73
CA ALA A 59 -15.92 -12.71 -5.79
C ALA A 59 -15.28 -12.51 -4.40
N GLU A 60 -15.93 -11.74 -3.51
CA GLU A 60 -15.55 -11.62 -2.10
C GLU A 60 -15.52 -13.02 -1.44
N ASP A 61 -16.56 -13.85 -1.63
CA ASP A 61 -16.62 -15.21 -1.09
C ASP A 61 -15.48 -16.09 -1.64
N ALA A 62 -15.11 -15.91 -2.91
CA ALA A 62 -13.98 -16.60 -3.52
C ALA A 62 -12.64 -16.14 -2.92
N CYS A 63 -12.44 -14.83 -2.73
CA CYS A 63 -11.25 -14.28 -2.07
C CYS A 63 -11.08 -14.87 -0.67
N VAL A 64 -12.13 -14.85 0.16
CA VAL A 64 -12.10 -15.42 1.52
C VAL A 64 -11.70 -16.90 1.48
N SER A 65 -12.27 -17.67 0.55
CA SER A 65 -11.95 -19.09 0.42
C SER A 65 -10.49 -19.31 0.00
N ILE A 66 -9.96 -18.56 -0.97
CA ILE A 66 -8.58 -18.72 -1.44
C ILE A 66 -7.59 -18.26 -0.37
N SER A 67 -7.86 -17.16 0.34
CA SER A 67 -7.04 -16.72 1.48
C SER A 67 -6.93 -17.80 2.55
N GLY A 68 -8.03 -18.51 2.84
CA GLY A 68 -7.99 -19.66 3.75
C GLY A 68 -7.13 -20.84 3.26
N ILE A 69 -7.00 -21.05 1.95
CA ILE A 69 -6.09 -22.06 1.39
C ILE A 69 -4.64 -21.59 1.52
N VAL A 70 -4.35 -20.34 1.18
CA VAL A 70 -3.01 -19.74 1.29
C VAL A 70 -2.51 -19.81 2.73
N GLU A 71 -3.35 -19.49 3.72
CA GLU A 71 -2.98 -19.57 5.13
C GLU A 71 -2.65 -21.02 5.56
N ARG A 72 -3.44 -22.00 5.11
CA ARG A 72 -3.14 -23.42 5.35
C ARG A 72 -1.83 -23.86 4.71
N LEU A 73 -1.53 -23.37 3.51
CA LEU A 73 -0.27 -23.64 2.82
C LEU A 73 0.91 -23.03 3.56
N ASN A 74 0.83 -21.75 3.94
CA ASN A 74 1.87 -21.03 4.67
C ASN A 74 2.17 -21.63 6.05
N THR A 75 1.28 -22.46 6.58
CA THR A 75 1.42 -23.18 7.86
C THR A 75 1.64 -24.70 7.69
N HIS A 76 1.80 -25.18 6.45
CA HIS A 76 1.93 -26.61 6.14
C HIS A 76 3.35 -27.14 6.40
N GLN A 77 3.56 -27.74 7.58
CA GLN A 77 4.89 -28.17 8.04
C GLN A 77 5.59 -29.17 7.12
N GLU A 78 4.89 -30.17 6.59
CA GLU A 78 5.54 -31.17 5.72
C GLU A 78 6.08 -30.55 4.43
N LEU A 79 5.33 -29.60 3.86
CA LEU A 79 5.70 -28.88 2.65
C LEU A 79 6.92 -27.99 2.90
N TYR A 80 6.95 -27.30 4.04
CA TYR A 80 8.12 -26.56 4.51
C TYR A 80 9.34 -27.46 4.71
N CYS A 81 9.20 -28.60 5.38
CA CYS A 81 10.29 -29.54 5.61
C CYS A 81 10.83 -30.09 4.28
N ALA A 82 9.95 -30.42 3.33
CA ALA A 82 10.33 -30.91 2.00
C ALA A 82 11.11 -29.85 1.21
N LEU A 83 10.67 -28.58 1.24
CA LEU A 83 11.38 -27.48 0.60
C LEU A 83 12.74 -27.20 1.28
N ARG A 84 12.77 -27.16 2.61
CA ARG A 84 14.00 -26.92 3.37
C ARG A 84 15.07 -27.97 3.10
N ALA A 85 14.68 -29.25 3.05
CA ALA A 85 15.60 -30.34 2.72
C ALA A 85 16.30 -30.13 1.36
N ILE A 86 15.58 -29.54 0.39
CA ILE A 86 16.10 -29.25 -0.94
C ILE A 86 16.98 -28.00 -0.97
N VAL A 87 16.62 -26.96 -0.20
CA VAL A 87 17.45 -25.76 -0.06
C VAL A 87 18.79 -26.11 0.61
N ASP A 88 18.77 -26.94 1.65
CA ASP A 88 19.96 -27.32 2.42
C ASP A 88 20.80 -28.40 1.72
N GLY A 89 20.15 -29.40 1.12
CA GLY A 89 20.79 -30.62 0.58
C GLY A 89 20.85 -30.72 -0.95
N GLY A 90 20.18 -29.81 -1.66
CA GLY A 90 20.00 -29.89 -3.11
C GLY A 90 18.76 -30.70 -3.51
N ASP A 91 18.23 -30.40 -4.69
CA ASP A 91 17.11 -31.13 -5.28
C ASP A 91 17.61 -32.43 -5.94
N LYS A 92 16.74 -33.45 -6.03
CA LYS A 92 16.99 -34.67 -6.80
C LYS A 92 17.16 -34.41 -8.30
N PHE A 93 16.65 -33.28 -8.78
CA PHE A 93 16.86 -32.79 -10.13
C PHE A 93 17.90 -31.65 -10.15
N PRO A 94 18.71 -31.49 -11.21
CA PRO A 94 19.68 -30.40 -11.29
C PRO A 94 19.01 -29.02 -11.17
N MET A 95 19.49 -28.20 -10.24
CA MET A 95 19.03 -26.81 -10.04
C MET A 95 20.00 -25.81 -10.65
N SER A 96 19.46 -24.84 -11.38
CA SER A 96 20.17 -23.62 -11.78
C SER A 96 20.33 -22.66 -10.60
N SER A 97 21.14 -21.60 -10.76
CA SER A 97 21.23 -20.53 -9.76
C SER A 97 19.89 -19.80 -9.55
N LEU A 98 19.08 -19.69 -10.61
CA LEU A 98 17.73 -19.14 -10.54
C LEU A 98 16.82 -20.04 -9.70
N ASP A 99 16.84 -21.35 -9.94
CA ASP A 99 16.05 -22.31 -9.17
C ASP A 99 16.43 -22.25 -7.67
N GLN A 100 17.73 -22.21 -7.35
CA GLN A 100 18.20 -22.07 -5.97
C GLN A 100 17.70 -20.79 -5.30
N HIS A 101 17.75 -19.67 -6.03
CA HIS A 101 17.28 -18.39 -5.53
C HIS A 101 15.77 -18.40 -5.27
N VAL A 102 14.98 -18.93 -6.21
CA VAL A 102 13.52 -19.06 -6.06
C VAL A 102 13.16 -19.97 -4.88
N ALA A 103 13.85 -21.09 -4.70
CA ALA A 103 13.65 -21.97 -3.55
C ALA A 103 13.94 -21.26 -2.22
N GLN A 104 14.99 -20.43 -2.16
CA GLN A 104 15.31 -19.63 -0.98
C GLN A 104 14.23 -18.57 -0.69
N LEU A 105 13.63 -17.96 -1.72
CA LEU A 105 12.53 -17.01 -1.55
C LEU A 105 11.29 -17.69 -0.95
N PHE A 106 10.89 -18.85 -1.49
CA PHE A 106 9.78 -19.61 -0.90
C PHE A 106 10.05 -20.03 0.54
N LEU A 107 11.27 -20.49 0.84
CA LEU A 107 11.66 -20.86 2.20
C LEU A 107 11.61 -19.64 3.14
N PHE A 108 12.07 -18.49 2.65
CA PHE A 108 12.03 -17.24 3.39
C PHE A 108 10.58 -16.83 3.73
N ASP A 109 9.64 -16.94 2.80
CA ASP A 109 8.23 -16.58 3.03
C ASP A 109 7.56 -17.47 4.10
N PHE A 110 7.86 -18.77 4.07
CA PHE A 110 7.48 -19.70 5.12
C PHE A 110 8.01 -19.29 6.50
N GLU A 111 9.31 -18.98 6.56
CA GLU A 111 9.96 -18.63 7.83
C GLU A 111 9.52 -17.27 8.35
N GLN A 112 9.16 -16.34 7.45
CA GLN A 112 8.54 -15.07 7.81
C GLN A 112 7.19 -15.28 8.50
N SER A 113 6.47 -16.35 8.15
CA SER A 113 5.22 -16.77 8.79
C SER A 113 5.45 -17.51 10.12
N GLY A 114 6.71 -17.72 10.52
CA GLY A 114 7.07 -18.38 11.77
C GLY A 114 6.92 -19.91 11.74
N ILE A 115 6.77 -20.55 10.58
CA ILE A 115 6.46 -21.98 10.49
C ILE A 115 7.54 -22.89 11.13
N HIS A 116 8.78 -22.42 11.16
CA HIS A 116 9.92 -23.11 11.76
C HIS A 116 9.90 -23.13 13.29
N LEU A 117 9.05 -22.30 13.91
CA LEU A 117 8.95 -22.19 15.36
C LEU A 117 8.17 -23.36 15.97
N PRO A 118 8.35 -23.66 17.27
CA PRO A 118 7.50 -24.59 18.01
C PRO A 118 6.02 -24.24 17.94
N GLU A 119 5.13 -25.22 18.12
CA GLU A 119 3.67 -25.03 17.96
C GLU A 119 3.10 -23.90 18.82
N THR A 120 3.59 -23.77 20.06
CA THR A 120 3.18 -22.71 20.99
C THR A 120 3.53 -21.32 20.47
N GLU A 121 4.74 -21.17 19.92
CA GLU A 121 5.22 -19.92 19.35
C GLU A 121 4.51 -19.61 18.02
N ARG A 122 4.25 -20.61 17.18
CA ARG A 122 3.43 -20.43 15.96
C ARG A 122 2.03 -19.91 16.26
N LYS A 123 1.35 -20.50 17.25
CA LYS A 123 0.04 -20.02 17.71
C LYS A 123 0.12 -18.56 18.19
N ARG A 124 1.22 -18.18 18.83
CA ARG A 124 1.46 -16.80 19.25
C ARG A 124 1.70 -15.87 18.06
N VAL A 125 2.50 -16.28 17.07
CA VAL A 125 2.73 -15.53 15.81
C VAL A 125 1.40 -15.25 15.09
N VAL A 126 0.54 -16.26 14.94
CA VAL A 126 -0.80 -16.09 14.34
C VAL A 126 -1.62 -15.08 15.12
N ALA A 127 -1.72 -15.23 16.44
CA ALA A 127 -2.48 -14.31 17.29
C ALA A 127 -1.95 -12.86 17.24
N LEU A 128 -0.63 -12.68 17.12
CA LEU A 128 -0.01 -11.37 16.97
C LEU A 128 -0.32 -10.75 15.61
N ASN A 129 -0.25 -11.52 14.52
CA ASN A 129 -0.64 -11.04 13.19
C ASN A 129 -2.11 -10.60 13.15
N ASP A 130 -3.02 -11.39 13.73
CA ASP A 130 -4.44 -11.04 13.86
C ASP A 130 -4.64 -9.75 14.66
N SER A 131 -3.96 -9.62 15.79
CA SER A 131 -4.00 -8.41 16.63
C SER A 131 -3.52 -7.18 15.86
N ILE A 132 -2.36 -7.28 15.18
CA ILE A 132 -1.78 -6.19 14.39
C ILE A 132 -2.75 -5.76 13.29
N LEU A 133 -3.38 -6.71 12.58
CA LEU A 133 -4.35 -6.42 11.54
C LEU A 133 -5.58 -5.70 12.09
N GLN A 134 -6.22 -6.25 13.13
CA GLN A 134 -7.45 -5.69 13.70
C GLN A 134 -7.23 -4.31 14.33
N VAL A 135 -6.18 -4.17 15.13
CA VAL A 135 -5.84 -2.90 15.78
C VAL A 135 -5.41 -1.86 14.74
N GLY A 136 -4.64 -2.27 13.72
CA GLY A 136 -4.25 -1.40 12.62
C GLY A 136 -5.44 -0.87 11.82
N GLN A 137 -6.41 -1.71 11.49
CA GLN A 137 -7.64 -1.30 10.80
C GLN A 137 -8.45 -0.29 11.63
N ARG A 138 -8.62 -0.56 12.93
CA ARG A 138 -9.31 0.37 13.84
C ARG A 138 -8.59 1.70 13.97
N PHE A 139 -7.26 1.68 14.02
CA PHE A 139 -6.43 2.87 14.07
C PHE A 139 -6.59 3.71 12.80
N ILE A 140 -6.49 3.10 11.61
CA ILE A 140 -6.65 3.83 10.34
C ILE A 140 -8.05 4.42 10.20
N ALA A 141 -9.09 3.66 10.53
CA ALA A 141 -10.47 4.16 10.49
C ALA A 141 -10.68 5.37 11.43
N GLY A 142 -10.08 5.33 12.62
CA GLY A 142 -10.15 6.43 13.59
C GLY A 142 -9.26 7.63 13.25
N ALA A 143 -8.10 7.42 12.65
CA ALA A 143 -7.11 8.47 12.35
C ALA A 143 -7.59 9.49 11.31
N VAL A 144 -8.53 9.11 10.44
CA VAL A 144 -9.14 9.99 9.43
C VAL A 144 -10.56 10.41 9.80
N SER A 145 -11.04 10.07 11.01
CA SER A 145 -12.40 10.39 11.43
C SER A 145 -12.56 11.89 11.70
N PRO A 146 -13.67 12.50 11.23
CA PRO A 146 -14.02 13.86 11.60
C PRO A 146 -14.09 14.06 13.12
N ARG A 147 -13.76 15.27 13.57
CA ARG A 147 -13.81 15.65 14.98
C ARG A 147 -15.01 16.53 15.25
N ALA A 148 -15.84 16.13 16.20
CA ALA A 148 -16.96 16.92 16.67
C ALA A 148 -16.60 17.64 17.98
N ILE A 149 -16.85 18.94 18.04
CA ILE A 149 -16.68 19.75 19.26
C ILE A 149 -17.97 20.52 19.57
N PRO A 150 -18.23 20.87 20.84
CA PRO A 150 -19.34 21.76 21.18
C PRO A 150 -19.21 23.08 20.44
N ARG A 151 -20.34 23.59 19.92
CA ARG A 151 -20.37 24.84 19.15
C ARG A 151 -19.79 26.03 19.92
N ASP A 152 -19.99 26.05 21.23
CA ASP A 152 -19.53 27.13 22.10
C ASP A 152 -18.03 27.13 22.37
N SER A 153 -17.34 26.00 22.10
CA SER A 153 -15.89 25.92 22.17
C SER A 153 -15.17 26.62 21.02
N LEU A 154 -15.90 27.02 19.96
CA LEU A 154 -15.34 27.72 18.81
C LEU A 154 -15.84 29.18 18.74
N PRO A 155 -14.95 30.17 18.49
CA PRO A 155 -15.33 31.56 18.29
C PRO A 155 -16.38 31.74 17.18
N GLN A 156 -17.37 32.63 17.41
CA GLN A 156 -18.52 32.80 16.51
C GLN A 156 -18.11 33.13 15.06
N ASN A 157 -17.06 33.92 14.87
CA ASN A 157 -16.53 34.31 13.57
C ASN A 157 -15.89 33.14 12.79
N LEU A 158 -15.55 32.03 13.45
CA LEU A 158 -14.98 30.84 12.82
C LEU A 158 -16.03 29.77 12.49
N ARG A 159 -17.17 29.75 13.19
CA ARG A 159 -18.22 28.72 13.04
C ARG A 159 -18.74 28.59 11.61
N GLN A 160 -18.79 29.69 10.85
CA GLN A 160 -19.28 29.69 9.47
C GLN A 160 -18.38 28.94 8.47
N PHE A 161 -17.15 28.61 8.85
CA PHE A 161 -16.20 27.90 7.98
C PHE A 161 -16.24 26.38 8.15
N PHE A 162 -16.99 25.88 9.12
CA PHE A 162 -17.09 24.46 9.44
C PHE A 162 -18.55 23.99 9.35
N SER A 163 -18.74 22.68 9.17
CA SER A 163 -20.07 22.10 9.19
C SER A 163 -20.63 22.13 10.61
N VAL A 164 -21.91 22.48 10.75
CA VAL A 164 -22.60 22.51 12.04
C VAL A 164 -23.71 21.47 12.00
N ASP A 165 -23.73 20.58 12.99
CA ASP A 165 -24.78 19.59 13.20
C ASP A 165 -25.36 19.75 14.61
N GLY A 166 -26.55 20.34 14.70
CA GLY A 166 -27.17 20.71 15.96
C GLY A 166 -26.30 21.66 16.79
N ASP A 167 -25.87 21.20 17.96
CA ASP A 167 -25.00 21.94 18.90
C ASP A 167 -23.50 21.58 18.76
N GLN A 168 -23.15 20.89 17.68
CA GLN A 168 -21.78 20.46 17.41
C GLN A 168 -21.24 21.09 16.13
N VAL A 169 -19.94 21.38 16.14
CA VAL A 169 -19.16 21.75 14.95
C VAL A 169 -18.33 20.55 14.55
N LEU A 170 -18.44 20.15 13.28
CA LEU A 170 -17.72 19.04 12.69
C LEU A 170 -16.53 19.55 11.87
N VAL A 171 -15.32 19.15 12.25
CA VAL A 171 -14.08 19.44 11.55
C VAL A 171 -13.63 18.18 10.82
N THR A 172 -13.69 18.20 9.50
CA THR A 172 -13.45 17.03 8.63
C THR A 172 -12.04 16.97 8.04
N GLY A 173 -11.17 17.93 8.35
CA GLY A 173 -9.82 17.99 7.83
C GLY A 173 -9.03 19.20 8.31
N LEU A 174 -7.91 19.48 7.64
CA LEU A 174 -6.97 20.54 8.04
C LEU A 174 -7.30 21.94 7.49
N TYR A 175 -8.19 22.04 6.51
CA TYR A 175 -8.55 23.32 5.86
C TYR A 175 -7.32 24.12 5.38
N ALA A 176 -6.29 23.41 4.94
CA ALA A 176 -4.97 23.98 4.73
C ALA A 176 -4.92 25.03 3.59
N ASP A 177 -5.91 25.05 2.71
CA ASP A 177 -6.03 26.03 1.62
C ASP A 177 -6.83 27.29 2.02
N SER A 178 -7.39 27.33 3.23
CA SER A 178 -8.17 28.47 3.70
C SER A 178 -7.31 29.74 3.77
N PRO A 179 -7.75 30.88 3.23
CA PRO A 179 -7.03 32.15 3.37
C PRO A 179 -7.03 32.68 4.80
N ASN A 180 -7.96 32.20 5.65
CA ASN A 180 -8.08 32.64 7.03
C ASN A 180 -7.16 31.81 7.94
N ALA A 181 -6.10 32.44 8.48
CA ALA A 181 -5.14 31.79 9.36
C ALA A 181 -5.78 31.17 10.62
N MET A 182 -6.77 31.84 11.22
CA MET A 182 -7.48 31.35 12.40
C MET A 182 -8.29 30.08 12.11
N VAL A 183 -8.80 29.94 10.87
CA VAL A 183 -9.51 28.72 10.44
C VAL A 183 -8.52 27.56 10.30
N ARG A 184 -7.35 27.81 9.68
CA ARG A 184 -6.30 26.78 9.55
C ARG A 184 -5.80 26.32 10.91
N GLU A 185 -5.55 27.26 11.83
CA GLU A 185 -5.14 26.95 13.19
C GLU A 185 -6.20 26.13 13.94
N ALA A 186 -7.44 26.60 13.95
CA ALA A 186 -8.54 25.91 14.65
C ALA A 186 -8.72 24.50 14.07
N ALA A 187 -8.75 24.36 12.74
CA ALA A 187 -8.84 23.07 12.07
C ALA A 187 -7.69 22.13 12.47
N TYR A 188 -6.44 22.62 12.41
CA TYR A 188 -5.26 21.84 12.76
C TYR A 188 -5.32 21.34 14.22
N ARG A 189 -5.59 22.24 15.17
CA ARG A 189 -5.63 21.91 16.60
C ARG A 189 -6.76 20.96 16.97
N ILE A 190 -7.91 21.10 16.32
CA ILE A 190 -9.09 20.23 16.58
C ILE A 190 -8.90 18.88 15.89
N TYR A 191 -8.58 18.88 14.60
CA TYR A 191 -8.51 17.67 13.78
C TYR A 191 -7.38 16.73 14.24
N LEU A 192 -6.21 17.30 14.57
CA LEU A 192 -5.05 16.55 15.06
C LEU A 192 -4.96 16.49 16.60
N HIS A 193 -6.05 16.79 17.31
CA HIS A 193 -6.05 16.70 18.77
C HIS A 193 -5.72 15.26 19.22
N PRO A 194 -4.87 15.07 20.24
CA PRO A 194 -4.56 13.75 20.76
C PRO A 194 -5.82 12.98 21.17
N ASP A 195 -5.88 11.72 20.74
CA ASP A 195 -6.99 10.82 21.05
C ASP A 195 -6.45 9.61 21.80
N LYS A 196 -6.89 9.46 23.06
CA LYS A 196 -6.42 8.39 23.95
C LYS A 196 -6.72 7.00 23.43
N HIS A 197 -7.83 6.82 22.71
CA HIS A 197 -8.18 5.54 22.13
C HIS A 197 -7.27 5.22 20.94
N GLN A 198 -7.01 6.20 20.07
CA GLN A 198 -6.07 6.03 18.96
C GLN A 198 -4.64 5.81 19.45
N GLU A 199 -4.21 6.51 20.51
CA GLU A 199 -2.92 6.31 21.16
C GLU A 199 -2.79 4.88 21.71
N TYR A 200 -3.82 4.39 22.41
CA TYR A 200 -3.87 3.00 22.88
C TYR A 200 -3.74 2.00 21.72
N LEU A 201 -4.50 2.17 20.64
CA LEU A 201 -4.43 1.28 19.47
C LEU A 201 -3.01 1.30 18.86
N LEU A 202 -2.40 2.47 18.73
CA LEU A 202 -1.04 2.58 18.22
C LEU A 202 -0.03 1.85 19.12
N SER A 203 -0.12 2.05 20.45
CA SER A 203 0.74 1.36 21.41
C SER A 203 0.59 -0.15 21.35
N GLU A 204 -0.64 -0.68 21.32
CA GLU A 204 -0.89 -2.12 21.22
C GLU A 204 -0.33 -2.71 19.91
N MET A 205 -0.50 -1.99 18.79
CA MET A 205 0.05 -2.38 17.50
C MET A 205 1.59 -2.42 17.52
N LEU A 206 2.24 -1.40 18.11
CA LEU A 206 3.71 -1.33 18.20
C LEU A 206 4.26 -2.45 19.11
N SER A 207 3.64 -2.69 20.26
CA SER A 207 3.99 -3.78 21.18
C SER A 207 3.86 -5.15 20.50
N SER A 208 2.73 -5.39 19.81
CA SER A 208 2.48 -6.65 19.09
C SER A 208 3.51 -6.88 17.97
N ARG A 209 3.85 -5.82 17.22
CA ARG A 209 4.89 -5.86 16.18
C ARG A 209 6.28 -6.16 16.75
N HIS A 210 6.60 -5.58 17.91
CA HIS A 210 7.88 -5.84 18.58
C HIS A 210 7.98 -7.31 19.02
N GLU A 211 6.94 -7.83 19.68
CA GLU A 211 6.91 -9.24 20.12
C GLU A 211 6.99 -10.21 18.93
N LEU A 212 6.23 -9.93 17.86
CA LEU A 212 6.27 -10.73 16.63
C LEU A 212 7.68 -10.78 16.04
N ALA A 213 8.37 -9.64 15.99
CA ALA A 213 9.74 -9.59 15.47
C ALA A 213 10.69 -10.44 16.31
N GLN A 214 10.61 -10.34 17.65
CA GLN A 214 11.45 -11.11 18.56
C GLN A 214 11.23 -12.62 18.41
N LEU A 215 9.97 -13.06 18.33
CA LEU A 215 9.62 -14.47 18.11
C LEU A 215 10.16 -15.01 16.79
N CYS A 216 10.12 -14.20 15.73
CA CYS A 216 10.68 -14.58 14.43
C CYS A 216 12.22 -14.36 14.32
N GLY A 217 12.92 -14.08 15.43
CA GLY A 217 14.38 -13.95 15.45
C GLY A 217 14.93 -12.61 14.94
N PHE A 218 14.09 -11.57 14.83
CA PHE A 218 14.50 -10.23 14.39
C PHE A 218 14.67 -9.26 15.58
N PRO A 219 15.71 -8.39 15.57
CA PRO A 219 15.92 -7.41 16.65
C PRO A 219 14.77 -6.39 16.78
N THR A 220 14.20 -5.95 15.66
CA THR A 220 13.06 -5.04 15.65
C THR A 220 12.12 -5.38 14.50
N PHE A 221 10.89 -4.90 14.56
CA PHE A 221 9.95 -5.08 13.45
C PHE A 221 10.44 -4.46 12.15
N SER A 222 11.20 -3.36 12.20
CA SER A 222 11.81 -2.76 11.01
C SER A 222 12.82 -3.70 10.34
N HIS A 223 13.61 -4.46 11.10
CA HIS A 223 14.50 -5.49 10.51
C HIS A 223 13.69 -6.57 9.81
N ARG A 224 12.57 -7.02 10.39
CA ARG A 224 11.69 -8.00 9.77
C ARG A 224 11.02 -7.46 8.50
N ALA A 225 10.50 -6.24 8.54
CA ALA A 225 9.76 -5.62 7.44
C ALA A 225 10.67 -5.24 6.26
N LEU A 226 11.92 -4.82 6.53
CA LEU A 226 12.87 -4.39 5.51
C LEU A 226 13.64 -5.55 4.89
N LYS A 227 13.58 -6.76 5.47
CA LYS A 227 14.40 -7.90 5.02
C LYS A 227 14.21 -8.27 3.55
N ALA A 228 12.99 -8.13 3.03
CA ALA A 228 12.66 -8.36 1.62
C ALA A 228 12.73 -7.08 0.75
N SER A 229 13.04 -5.93 1.35
CA SER A 229 13.17 -4.65 0.65
C SER A 229 14.60 -4.44 0.16
N THR A 230 14.77 -3.59 -0.86
CA THR A 230 16.10 -3.16 -1.34
C THR A 230 16.93 -2.41 -0.30
N ALA A 231 16.31 -1.87 0.75
CA ALA A 231 17.03 -1.20 1.84
C ALA A 231 17.63 -2.18 2.85
N GLU A 232 17.07 -3.41 2.94
CA GLU A 232 17.45 -4.55 3.78
C GLU A 232 17.44 -4.32 5.30
N THR A 233 17.91 -3.18 5.79
CA THR A 233 18.12 -2.86 7.20
C THR A 233 17.64 -1.46 7.57
N PRO A 234 17.23 -1.22 8.83
CA PRO A 234 16.87 0.12 9.30
C PRO A 234 18.05 1.09 9.30
N ASP A 235 19.29 0.61 9.43
CA ASP A 235 20.49 1.45 9.38
C ASP A 235 20.66 2.10 7.99
N THR A 236 20.45 1.33 6.92
CA THR A 236 20.46 1.86 5.54
C THR A 236 19.39 2.95 5.37
N VAL A 237 18.19 2.74 5.92
CA VAL A 237 17.08 3.71 5.86
C VAL A 237 17.44 4.99 6.62
N ASN A 238 17.96 4.87 7.85
CA ASN A 238 18.34 6.02 8.65
C ASN A 238 19.47 6.82 7.98
N GLN A 239 20.49 6.14 7.46
CA GLN A 239 21.58 6.79 6.72
C GLN A 239 21.06 7.55 5.50
N PHE A 240 20.12 6.95 4.75
CA PHE A 240 19.47 7.62 3.62
C PHE A 240 18.72 8.88 4.05
N LEU A 241 17.89 8.79 5.10
CA LEU A 241 17.12 9.93 5.64
C LEU A 241 18.04 11.06 6.14
N ASP A 242 19.16 10.72 6.79
CA ASP A 242 20.14 11.69 7.27
C ASP A 242 20.82 12.42 6.10
N ILE A 243 21.27 11.69 5.08
CA ILE A 243 21.88 12.28 3.88
C ILE A 243 20.89 13.20 3.18
N MET A 244 19.63 12.76 3.02
CA MET A 244 18.58 13.56 2.39
C MET A 244 18.30 14.83 3.19
N THR A 245 18.17 14.72 4.52
CA THR A 245 17.95 15.87 5.41
C THR A 245 19.08 16.88 5.29
N GLN A 246 20.35 16.43 5.35
CA GLN A 246 21.51 17.32 5.24
C GLN A 246 21.59 18.02 3.88
N ARG A 247 21.30 17.31 2.78
CA ARG A 247 21.36 17.87 1.42
C ARG A 247 20.22 18.84 1.13
N LEU A 248 19.02 18.55 1.64
CA LEU A 248 17.83 19.37 1.40
C LEU A 248 17.71 20.56 2.35
N HIS A 249 18.37 20.53 3.52
CA HIS A 249 18.24 21.56 4.56
C HIS A 249 18.44 22.98 4.02
N LYS A 250 19.51 23.23 3.26
CA LYS A 250 19.79 24.57 2.71
C LYS A 250 18.69 25.05 1.76
N ARG A 251 18.16 24.15 0.93
CA ARG A 251 17.08 24.49 -0.01
C ARG A 251 15.77 24.73 0.73
N ALA A 252 15.43 23.85 1.66
CA ALA A 252 14.25 24.01 2.51
C ALA A 252 14.28 25.32 3.29
N ALA A 253 15.42 25.71 3.86
CA ALA A 253 15.56 26.99 4.56
C ALA A 253 15.22 28.20 3.67
N VAL A 254 15.66 28.19 2.41
CA VAL A 254 15.31 29.23 1.42
C VAL A 254 13.80 29.24 1.17
N ASP A 255 13.18 28.07 0.97
CA ASP A 255 11.74 27.98 0.73
C ASP A 255 10.94 28.47 1.96
N PHE A 256 11.38 28.15 3.18
CA PHE A 256 10.78 28.65 4.42
C PHE A 256 10.94 30.17 4.60
N ASP A 257 12.07 30.74 4.22
CA ASP A 257 12.27 32.20 4.27
C ASP A 257 11.37 32.93 3.27
N VAL A 258 11.14 32.35 2.08
CA VAL A 258 10.17 32.88 1.11
C VAL A 258 8.75 32.84 1.69
N MET A 259 8.35 31.72 2.29
CA MET A 259 7.04 31.58 2.93
C MET A 259 6.86 32.56 4.10
N LYS A 260 7.89 32.77 4.94
CA LYS A 260 7.87 33.75 6.04
C LYS A 260 7.66 35.18 5.55
N LYS A 261 8.39 35.59 4.50
CA LYS A 261 8.22 36.92 3.87
C LYS A 261 6.80 37.10 3.33
N LEU A 262 6.25 36.07 2.70
CA LEU A 262 4.88 36.10 2.17
C LEU A 262 3.83 36.18 3.29
N LYS A 263 4.03 35.48 4.41
CA LYS A 263 3.19 35.60 5.60
C LYS A 263 3.20 37.02 6.15
N ALA A 264 4.40 37.59 6.37
CA ALA A 264 4.56 38.95 6.88
C ALA A 264 3.87 40.00 5.98
N ALA A 265 3.96 39.83 4.66
CA ALA A 265 3.33 40.74 3.70
C ALA A 265 1.79 40.65 3.66
N THR A 266 1.20 39.53 4.08
CA THR A 266 -0.23 39.25 3.84
C THR A 266 -1.07 39.15 5.11
N ASN A 267 -0.45 39.12 6.28
CA ASN A 267 -1.13 38.95 7.55
C ASN A 267 -0.82 40.12 8.51
N THR A 268 -1.39 41.30 8.22
CA THR A 268 -1.15 42.55 8.97
C THR A 268 -1.71 42.58 10.40
N GLY A 269 -2.36 41.49 10.85
CA GLY A 269 -2.95 41.36 12.19
C GLY A 269 -2.41 40.21 13.03
N SER A 270 -1.39 39.47 12.56
CA SER A 270 -0.77 38.36 13.30
C SER A 270 0.53 38.82 13.95
N THR A 271 0.67 38.64 15.26
CA THR A 271 1.89 38.98 16.03
C THR A 271 2.99 37.93 15.93
N GLU A 272 2.70 36.75 15.37
CA GLU A 272 3.69 35.70 15.17
C GLU A 272 4.40 35.84 13.81
N GLU A 273 5.70 36.15 13.88
CA GLU A 273 6.58 36.27 12.70
C GLU A 273 6.94 34.91 12.08
N ASP A 274 6.88 33.82 12.84
CA ASP A 274 7.31 32.49 12.39
C ASP A 274 6.17 31.68 11.73
N LEU A 275 6.52 30.69 10.92
CA LEU A 275 5.55 29.80 10.28
C LEU A 275 5.06 28.73 11.26
N ALA A 276 3.76 28.71 11.52
CA ALA A 276 3.15 27.63 12.28
C ALA A 276 2.95 26.37 11.39
N PRO A 277 2.78 25.17 11.97
CA PRO A 277 2.58 23.94 11.18
C PRO A 277 1.40 23.99 10.20
N TRP A 278 0.34 24.73 10.54
CA TRP A 278 -0.85 24.92 9.70
C TRP A 278 -0.68 25.99 8.60
N ASP A 279 0.44 26.71 8.60
CA ASP A 279 0.77 27.70 7.58
C ASP A 279 1.53 27.08 6.40
N THR A 280 2.34 26.04 6.65
CA THR A 280 3.24 25.45 5.64
C THR A 280 2.52 25.03 4.36
N PRO A 281 1.39 24.27 4.38
CA PRO A 281 0.74 23.87 3.14
C PRO A 281 0.15 25.07 2.39
N TYR A 282 -0.47 26.02 3.12
CA TYR A 282 -1.07 27.23 2.53
C TYR A 282 -0.04 28.07 1.77
N TYR A 283 1.08 28.42 2.43
CA TYR A 283 2.10 29.24 1.80
C TYR A 283 2.90 28.46 0.75
N THR A 284 3.03 27.15 0.86
CA THR A 284 3.60 26.32 -0.21
C THR A 284 2.75 26.44 -1.48
N HIS A 285 1.42 26.31 -1.39
CA HIS A 285 0.54 26.47 -2.54
C HIS A 285 0.57 27.90 -3.10
N LYS A 286 0.57 28.91 -2.22
CA LYS A 286 0.62 30.31 -2.62
C LYS A 286 1.93 30.66 -3.36
N VAL A 287 3.08 30.27 -2.83
CA VAL A 287 4.39 30.46 -3.48
C VAL A 287 4.44 29.75 -4.82
N LYS A 288 4.02 28.48 -4.89
CA LYS A 288 3.98 27.72 -6.14
C LYS A 288 3.11 28.41 -7.19
N ARG A 289 1.92 28.88 -6.81
CA ARG A 289 1.01 29.59 -7.71
C ARG A 289 1.62 30.90 -8.20
N ASP A 290 2.20 31.69 -7.30
CA ASP A 290 2.77 33.00 -7.64
C ASP A 290 4.03 32.84 -8.55
N TRP A 291 4.81 31.77 -8.37
CA TRP A 291 5.95 31.42 -9.24
C TRP A 291 5.54 30.88 -10.60
N LEU A 292 4.60 29.93 -10.63
CA LEU A 292 4.21 29.27 -11.87
C LEU A 292 3.30 30.14 -12.73
N GLN A 293 2.56 31.08 -12.13
CA GLN A 293 1.59 31.97 -12.78
C GLN A 293 0.52 31.25 -13.62
N VAL A 294 0.30 29.95 -13.41
CA VAL A 294 -0.68 29.16 -14.15
C VAL A 294 -1.65 28.47 -13.20
N GLY A 295 -2.95 28.58 -13.48
CA GLY A 295 -3.98 27.81 -12.80
C GLY A 295 -4.01 26.36 -13.29
N SER A 296 -4.19 25.39 -12.37
CA SER A 296 -4.27 23.96 -12.71
C SER A 296 -5.35 23.63 -13.74
N THR A 297 -6.42 24.43 -13.80
CA THR A 297 -7.54 24.27 -14.76
C THR A 297 -7.21 24.69 -16.18
N GLU A 298 -6.16 25.49 -16.41
CA GLU A 298 -5.80 25.96 -17.75
C GLU A 298 -5.26 24.84 -18.66
N PHE A 299 -4.65 23.81 -18.05
CA PHE A 299 -4.09 22.70 -18.80
C PHE A 299 -5.10 21.59 -19.13
N SER A 300 -6.18 21.48 -18.35
CA SER A 300 -7.16 20.39 -18.48
C SER A 300 -7.69 20.17 -19.91
N PRO A 301 -7.94 21.22 -20.73
CA PRO A 301 -8.40 21.02 -22.11
C PRO A 301 -7.39 20.32 -23.03
N TYR A 302 -6.09 20.37 -22.71
CA TYR A 302 -5.02 19.77 -23.52
C TYR A 302 -4.81 18.27 -23.24
N PHE A 303 -5.34 17.77 -22.13
CA PHE A 303 -5.18 16.39 -21.68
C PHE A 303 -6.49 15.60 -21.84
N SER A 304 -7.06 15.63 -23.06
CA SER A 304 -8.16 14.74 -23.39
C SER A 304 -7.70 13.27 -23.30
N LEU A 305 -8.59 12.36 -22.93
CA LEU A 305 -8.26 10.93 -22.81
C LEU A 305 -7.60 10.40 -24.09
N GLY A 306 -8.17 10.71 -25.27
CA GLY A 306 -7.61 10.30 -26.56
C GLY A 306 -6.20 10.82 -26.80
N THR A 307 -5.96 12.11 -26.52
CA THR A 307 -4.62 12.72 -26.65
C THR A 307 -3.62 12.09 -25.70
N CYS A 308 -4.02 11.80 -24.46
CA CYS A 308 -3.17 11.12 -23.48
C CYS A 308 -2.84 9.69 -23.91
N MET A 309 -3.80 8.94 -24.44
CA MET A 309 -3.59 7.57 -24.93
C MET A 309 -2.67 7.54 -26.15
N GLU A 310 -2.82 8.48 -27.08
CA GLU A 310 -1.91 8.62 -28.22
C GLU A 310 -0.48 8.97 -27.74
N GLY A 311 -0.36 9.93 -26.81
CA GLY A 311 0.93 10.26 -26.20
C GLY A 311 1.57 9.05 -25.51
N LEU A 312 0.79 8.25 -24.79
CA LEU A 312 1.26 7.01 -24.17
C LEU A 312 1.76 6.02 -25.23
N ASN A 313 1.01 5.81 -26.31
CA ASN A 313 1.41 4.94 -27.42
C ASN A 313 2.74 5.39 -28.07
N ILE A 314 2.91 6.69 -28.31
CA ILE A 314 4.16 7.25 -28.86
C ILE A 314 5.34 6.96 -27.92
N LEU A 315 5.16 7.14 -26.62
CA LEU A 315 6.20 6.88 -25.62
C LEU A 315 6.54 5.40 -25.52
N THR A 316 5.53 4.51 -25.45
CA THR A 316 5.77 3.06 -25.36
C THR A 316 6.43 2.53 -26.63
N ASN A 317 6.06 3.06 -27.79
CA ASN A 317 6.66 2.68 -29.06
C ASN A 317 8.13 3.14 -29.10
N SER A 318 8.40 4.41 -28.78
CA SER A 318 9.75 4.98 -28.85
C SER A 318 10.73 4.36 -27.85
N LEU A 319 10.27 4.01 -26.64
CA LEU A 319 11.12 3.50 -25.58
C LEU A 319 11.25 1.96 -25.60
N TYR A 320 10.17 1.26 -25.94
CA TYR A 320 10.09 -0.20 -25.80
C TYR A 320 9.81 -0.94 -27.10
N ASN A 321 9.61 -0.23 -28.22
CA ASN A 321 9.11 -0.79 -29.48
C ASN A 321 7.79 -1.55 -29.27
N ILE A 322 6.89 -0.99 -28.46
CA ILE A 322 5.56 -1.53 -28.22
C ILE A 322 4.51 -0.51 -28.65
N SER A 323 3.67 -0.90 -29.61
CA SER A 323 2.48 -0.14 -30.00
C SER A 323 1.25 -0.63 -29.26
N LEU A 324 0.44 0.30 -28.78
CA LEU A 324 -0.87 0.04 -28.17
C LEU A 324 -1.95 0.19 -29.25
N ILE A 325 -2.66 -0.89 -29.54
CA ILE A 325 -3.69 -0.92 -30.58
C ILE A 325 -5.01 -1.33 -29.95
N SER A 326 -6.10 -0.62 -30.28
CA SER A 326 -7.44 -1.03 -29.86
C SER A 326 -7.78 -2.39 -30.46
N ASP A 327 -8.15 -3.33 -29.62
CA ASP A 327 -8.55 -4.68 -30.01
C ASP A 327 -10.07 -4.84 -29.91
N GLU A 328 -10.63 -5.74 -30.71
CA GLU A 328 -12.07 -5.99 -30.71
C GLU A 328 -12.48 -6.79 -29.48
N LEU A 329 -13.63 -6.43 -28.91
CA LEU A 329 -14.21 -7.10 -27.76
C LEU A 329 -15.09 -8.27 -28.22
N ALA A 330 -14.81 -9.46 -27.72
CA ALA A 330 -15.70 -10.60 -27.89
C ALA A 330 -16.98 -10.42 -27.05
N PRO A 331 -18.12 -11.04 -27.46
CA PRO A 331 -19.35 -10.98 -26.68
C PRO A 331 -19.15 -11.48 -25.24
N GLY A 332 -19.42 -10.61 -24.27
CA GLY A 332 -19.28 -10.93 -22.84
C GLY A 332 -17.86 -10.85 -22.28
N GLU A 333 -16.88 -10.34 -23.05
CA GLU A 333 -15.49 -10.21 -22.58
C GLU A 333 -15.30 -9.12 -21.52
N VAL A 334 -16.14 -8.08 -21.51
CA VAL A 334 -16.05 -6.94 -20.59
C VAL A 334 -17.21 -6.88 -19.61
N TRP A 335 -16.96 -6.32 -18.42
CA TRP A 335 -17.92 -6.18 -17.34
C TRP A 335 -18.69 -4.84 -17.36
N ALA A 336 -18.25 -3.87 -18.17
CA ALA A 336 -18.85 -2.55 -18.28
C ALA A 336 -18.63 -1.94 -19.70
N PRO A 337 -19.52 -1.03 -20.16
CA PRO A 337 -19.50 -0.49 -21.52
C PRO A 337 -18.38 0.53 -21.79
N ASP A 338 -17.77 1.08 -20.74
CA ASP A 338 -16.67 2.06 -20.77
C ASP A 338 -15.28 1.41 -20.67
N VAL A 339 -15.22 0.08 -20.80
CA VAL A 339 -13.97 -0.69 -20.81
C VAL A 339 -13.48 -0.86 -22.25
N TYR A 340 -12.22 -0.50 -22.48
CA TYR A 340 -11.55 -0.67 -23.77
C TYR A 340 -10.43 -1.69 -23.64
N LYS A 341 -10.30 -2.57 -24.65
CA LYS A 341 -9.22 -3.55 -24.74
C LYS A 341 -8.14 -3.01 -25.67
N LEU A 342 -6.90 -3.03 -25.17
CA LEU A 342 -5.72 -2.64 -25.94
C LEU A 342 -4.76 -3.83 -26.03
N ALA A 343 -4.32 -4.15 -27.24
CA ALA A 343 -3.23 -5.08 -27.49
C ALA A 343 -1.89 -4.33 -27.55
N GLY A 344 -0.91 -4.80 -26.78
CA GLY A 344 0.48 -4.36 -26.88
C GLY A 344 1.23 -5.20 -27.89
N ILE A 345 1.55 -4.66 -29.06
CA ILE A 345 2.25 -5.38 -30.12
C ILE A 345 3.69 -4.87 -30.21
N ARG A 346 4.64 -5.80 -30.17
CA ARG A 346 6.04 -5.47 -30.38
C ARG A 346 6.23 -5.11 -31.86
N THR A 347 6.62 -3.87 -32.14
CA THR A 347 7.02 -3.47 -33.48
C THR A 347 8.35 -4.12 -33.79
N SER A 348 8.39 -5.00 -34.78
CA SER A 348 9.64 -5.56 -35.29
C SER A 348 10.52 -4.43 -35.80
N SER A 349 11.73 -4.32 -35.24
CA SER A 349 12.72 -3.32 -35.64
C SER A 349 13.04 -3.48 -37.13
N PHE A 350 12.77 -2.45 -37.94
CA PHE A 350 13.51 -2.22 -39.17
C PHE A 350 14.83 -1.54 -38.80
N PHE A 351 15.82 -2.30 -38.35
CA PHE A 351 17.24 -1.90 -38.38
C PHE A 351 18.13 -3.12 -38.52
#